data_AF-A0A6L2NA76-F1
#
_entry.id   AF-A0A6L2NA76-F1
#
_cell.length_a   1.000
_cell.length_b   1.000
_cell.length_c   1.000
_cell.angle_alpha   90.00
_cell.angle_beta   90.00
_cell.angle_gamma   90.00
#
_symmetry.space_group_name_H-M   'P 1'
#
loop_
_entity.id
_entity.type
_entity.pdbx_description
1 polymer ?
#
loop_
_entity_poly.entity_id
_entity_poly.type
_entity_poly.pdbx_seq_one_letter_code
_entity_poly.pdbx_strand_id
1 'polypeptide(L)'
;MNYGRLNPKSQHKPEHESTSDQPNNPNPKSKSKLKLLFTVAFILIVAAAVSVTLAVTLRPKSSGGSGSSIHKPTKAISRVCSRTLYQNLCVNSLVEFPGSLIASEKELVHISVNVTLQRVGKAYDTSTDINNLAMDTRVRSAYSDCLELLDDSVDQLRSSLMSVAPSALSESSAAGSSDDIITWLSASLTNHDTCTEGLSEAEDGEVKNLMKDKLKDLSELVSNSLAIYSSANDDNEFGDAPIQNKRRRLMSDNEQSSDFPKWVSKKERRLMDTPASAIQADVVVSKDGNATCKTIKEAIKLAPQKSSRRFIIYVKAGR
;
A
#
# COMPACT_ATOMS: atom_id res chain seq x y z
N MET A 1 22.76 -44.75 -55.08
CA MET A 1 24.03 -44.00 -55.24
C MET A 1 24.44 -43.55 -53.83
N ASN A 2 25.55 -43.93 -53.18
CA ASN A 2 26.89 -44.42 -53.55
C ASN A 2 27.89 -43.33 -54.01
N TYR A 3 29.12 -43.42 -53.45
CA TYR A 3 30.32 -42.57 -53.62
C TYR A 3 30.24 -41.14 -53.04
N GLY A 4 31.25 -40.56 -52.38
CA GLY A 4 32.53 -41.07 -51.86
C GLY A 4 33.77 -40.25 -52.29
N ARG A 5 34.76 -40.10 -51.39
CA ARG A 5 36.15 -39.60 -51.63
C ARG A 5 36.29 -38.10 -52.00
N LEU A 6 37.44 -37.40 -51.85
CA LEU A 6 38.84 -37.75 -51.56
C LEU A 6 39.61 -36.56 -50.89
N ASN A 7 40.81 -36.84 -50.35
CA ASN A 7 41.82 -35.86 -49.83
C ASN A 7 42.85 -35.52 -50.93
N PRO A 8 43.63 -34.42 -50.85
CA PRO A 8 45.10 -34.54 -50.60
C PRO A 8 45.72 -33.39 -49.75
N LYS A 9 46.62 -33.66 -48.79
CA LYS A 9 48.12 -33.62 -48.86
C LYS A 9 48.70 -32.32 -49.45
N SER A 10 49.65 -31.62 -48.84
CA SER A 10 51.07 -32.00 -48.54
C SER A 10 51.78 -30.87 -47.74
N GLN A 11 53.01 -30.89 -47.22
CA GLN A 11 54.02 -31.88 -46.77
C GLN A 11 55.18 -31.09 -46.10
N HIS A 12 55.81 -31.59 -45.03
CA HIS A 12 57.28 -31.72 -44.96
C HIS A 12 57.73 -32.71 -43.85
N LYS A 13 58.71 -33.56 -44.17
CA LYS A 13 59.50 -34.47 -43.29
C LYS A 13 60.96 -33.93 -43.30
N PRO A 14 62.09 -34.65 -43.05
CA PRO A 14 62.34 -35.98 -42.47
C PRO A 14 63.20 -35.94 -41.17
N GLU A 15 63.01 -36.88 -40.22
CA GLU A 15 63.96 -37.95 -39.80
C GLU A 15 65.10 -37.46 -38.85
N HIS A 16 65.70 -38.22 -37.92
CA HIS A 16 65.80 -39.66 -37.60
C HIS A 16 65.34 -39.87 -36.10
N GLU A 17 65.23 -41.03 -35.42
CA GLU A 17 65.50 -42.45 -35.71
C GLU A 17 64.58 -43.41 -34.86
N SER A 18 64.65 -44.70 -35.21
CA SER A 18 64.30 -46.03 -34.65
C SER A 18 64.63 -46.30 -33.14
N THR A 19 64.18 -47.35 -32.41
CA THR A 19 63.59 -48.69 -32.71
C THR A 19 62.77 -49.29 -31.53
N SER A 20 61.64 -49.97 -31.83
CA SER A 20 60.94 -51.13 -31.20
C SER A 20 60.68 -51.31 -29.67
N ASP A 21 59.56 -52.01 -29.45
CA ASP A 21 58.81 -52.50 -28.28
C ASP A 21 59.56 -53.30 -27.19
N GLN A 22 59.11 -53.15 -25.93
CA GLN A 22 58.26 -54.15 -25.21
C GLN A 22 57.88 -53.69 -23.78
N PRO A 23 56.88 -54.31 -23.12
CA PRO A 23 56.26 -53.77 -21.91
C PRO A 23 56.94 -54.22 -20.60
N ASN A 24 56.86 -53.40 -19.54
CA ASN A 24 57.16 -53.86 -18.18
C ASN A 24 56.38 -53.09 -17.08
N ASN A 25 56.12 -53.79 -15.98
CA ASN A 25 55.28 -53.36 -14.84
C ASN A 25 56.13 -52.58 -13.78
N PRO A 26 55.62 -52.26 -12.57
CA PRO A 26 55.47 -50.89 -12.09
C PRO A 26 56.63 -50.37 -11.22
N ASN A 27 56.93 -49.07 -11.28
CA ASN A 27 58.01 -48.45 -10.48
C ASN A 27 57.45 -47.68 -9.25
N PRO A 28 57.88 -47.97 -8.00
CA PRO A 28 57.16 -47.56 -6.80
C PRO A 28 57.54 -46.16 -6.27
N LYS A 29 57.21 -45.09 -6.99
CA LYS A 29 57.48 -43.69 -6.56
C LYS A 29 56.27 -42.75 -6.44
N SER A 30 55.04 -43.28 -6.56
CA SER A 30 53.79 -42.50 -6.39
C SER A 30 53.23 -42.49 -4.95
N LYS A 31 53.56 -43.50 -4.13
CA LYS A 31 52.88 -43.75 -2.84
C LYS A 31 53.04 -42.63 -1.79
N SER A 32 54.11 -41.83 -1.81
CA SER A 32 54.26 -40.70 -0.86
C SER A 32 53.45 -39.47 -1.26
N LYS A 33 53.45 -39.09 -2.55
CA LYS A 33 52.64 -37.97 -3.05
C LYS A 33 51.14 -38.25 -2.94
N LEU A 34 50.72 -39.49 -3.19
CA LEU A 34 49.33 -39.92 -2.99
C LEU A 34 48.92 -39.88 -1.51
N LYS A 35 49.79 -40.36 -0.61
CA LYS A 35 49.56 -40.22 0.85
C LYS A 35 49.46 -38.75 1.27
N LEU A 36 50.33 -37.88 0.76
CA LEU A 36 50.29 -36.44 1.06
C LEU A 36 48.96 -35.81 0.61
N LEU A 37 48.49 -36.13 -0.60
CA LEU A 37 47.20 -35.68 -1.11
C LEU A 37 46.03 -36.16 -0.24
N PHE A 38 46.03 -37.44 0.18
CA PHE A 38 45.02 -37.94 1.11
C PHE A 38 45.08 -37.26 2.49
N THR A 39 46.27 -36.98 3.04
CA THR A 39 46.39 -36.23 4.30
C THR A 39 45.90 -34.79 4.17
N VAL A 40 46.21 -34.09 3.08
CA VAL A 40 45.75 -32.72 2.83
C VAL A 40 44.23 -32.68 2.63
N ALA A 41 43.67 -33.62 1.85
CA ALA A 41 42.23 -33.73 1.66
C ALA A 41 41.50 -34.03 2.99
N PHE A 42 42.06 -34.93 3.83
CA PHE A 42 41.50 -35.22 5.15
C PHE A 42 41.55 -33.99 6.08
N ILE A 43 42.67 -33.25 6.10
CA ILE A 43 42.80 -32.00 6.87
C ILE A 43 41.77 -30.95 6.40
N LEU A 44 41.54 -30.81 5.10
CA LEU A 44 40.53 -29.88 4.56
C LEU A 44 39.10 -30.29 4.93
N ILE A 45 38.78 -31.59 4.89
CA ILE A 45 37.47 -32.11 5.32
C ILE A 45 37.26 -31.89 6.82
N VAL A 46 38.26 -32.17 7.66
CA VAL A 46 38.18 -31.92 9.11
C VAL A 46 38.07 -30.43 9.40
N ALA A 47 38.82 -29.56 8.72
CA ALA A 47 38.70 -28.12 8.86
C ALA A 47 37.29 -27.62 8.49
N ALA A 48 36.74 -28.06 7.36
CA ALA A 48 35.38 -27.72 6.96
C ALA A 48 34.32 -28.22 7.95
N ALA A 49 34.46 -29.45 8.47
CA ALA A 49 33.58 -29.98 9.51
C ALA A 49 33.66 -29.16 10.81
N VAL A 50 34.86 -28.79 11.26
CA VAL A 50 35.07 -27.92 12.43
C VAL A 50 34.45 -26.54 12.20
N SER A 51 34.67 -25.92 11.03
CA SER A 51 34.04 -24.64 10.65
C SER A 51 32.51 -24.73 10.66
N VAL A 52 31.92 -25.81 10.15
CA VAL A 52 30.46 -26.02 10.18
C VAL A 52 29.98 -26.23 11.61
N THR A 53 30.65 -27.04 12.44
CA THR A 53 30.26 -27.20 13.85
C THR A 53 30.36 -25.88 14.61
N LEU A 54 31.43 -25.12 14.42
CA LEU A 54 31.63 -23.84 15.09
C LEU A 54 30.61 -22.79 14.61
N ALA A 55 30.28 -22.77 13.32
CA ALA A 55 29.24 -21.91 12.75
C ALA A 55 27.81 -22.35 13.15
N VAL A 56 27.59 -23.59 13.57
CA VAL A 56 26.33 -24.08 14.14
C VAL A 56 26.24 -23.78 15.64
N THR A 57 27.33 -23.93 16.40
CA THR A 57 27.37 -23.62 17.84
C THR A 57 27.49 -22.13 18.15
N LEU A 58 28.07 -21.33 17.25
CA LEU A 58 28.14 -19.87 17.33
C LEU A 58 27.07 -19.17 16.49
N ARG A 59 26.02 -19.86 16.02
CA ARG A 59 24.81 -19.13 15.66
C ARG A 59 24.34 -18.44 16.92
N PRO A 60 24.24 -17.08 16.97
CA PRO A 60 23.50 -16.47 18.04
C PRO A 60 22.11 -17.08 17.97
N LYS A 61 21.69 -17.74 19.06
CA LYS A 61 20.33 -18.25 19.15
C LYS A 61 19.43 -17.02 19.18
N SER A 62 18.95 -16.62 18.01
CA SER A 62 17.85 -15.68 17.88
C SER A 62 16.68 -16.30 18.59
N SER A 63 16.54 -15.94 19.86
CA SER A 63 15.34 -16.16 20.63
C SER A 63 14.22 -15.45 19.87
N GLY A 64 13.48 -16.22 19.08
CA GLY A 64 12.18 -15.84 18.54
C GLY A 64 11.12 -15.71 19.64
N GLY A 65 11.51 -15.22 20.82
CA GLY A 65 10.61 -14.50 21.67
C GLY A 65 10.26 -13.23 20.92
N SER A 66 9.01 -13.11 20.51
CA SER A 66 8.43 -11.82 20.14
C SER A 66 8.43 -10.97 21.39
N GLY A 67 9.57 -10.34 21.65
CA GLY A 67 9.76 -9.32 22.66
C GLY A 67 9.04 -8.06 22.20
N SER A 68 7.70 -8.14 22.15
CA SER A 68 6.88 -6.96 22.33
C SER A 68 7.37 -6.33 23.62
N SER A 69 8.14 -5.25 23.48
CA SER A 69 8.40 -4.36 24.58
C SER A 69 7.02 -3.86 24.99
N ILE A 70 6.51 -4.37 26.12
CA ILE A 70 5.22 -3.96 26.67
C ILE A 70 5.40 -2.56 27.28
N HIS A 71 5.63 -1.61 26.39
CA HIS A 71 5.58 -0.19 26.64
C HIS A 71 4.16 0.12 27.10
N LYS A 72 4.03 0.54 28.37
CA LYS A 72 2.73 0.96 28.89
C LYS A 72 2.27 2.19 28.10
N PRO A 73 1.00 2.24 27.64
CA PRO A 73 0.51 3.40 26.91
C PRO A 73 0.63 4.67 27.77
N THR A 74 0.97 5.78 27.13
CA THR A 74 0.98 7.08 27.80
C THR A 74 -0.44 7.54 28.09
N LYS A 75 -0.59 8.55 28.95
CA LYS A 75 -1.90 9.18 29.21
C LYS A 75 -2.53 9.75 27.94
N ALA A 76 -1.71 10.29 27.03
CA ALA A 76 -2.16 10.82 25.74
C ALA A 76 -2.67 9.69 24.82
N ILE A 77 -1.88 8.62 24.62
CA ILE A 77 -2.29 7.44 23.84
C ILE A 77 -3.59 6.84 24.42
N SER A 78 -3.68 6.69 25.74
CA SER A 78 -4.87 6.13 26.40
C SER A 78 -6.12 7.00 26.18
N ARG A 79 -5.99 8.33 26.23
CA ARG A 79 -7.11 9.25 26.00
C ARG A 79 -7.55 9.23 24.54
N VAL A 80 -6.59 9.32 23.61
CA VAL A 80 -6.83 9.25 22.16
C VAL A 80 -7.53 7.94 21.79
N CYS A 81 -6.99 6.79 22.21
CA CYS A 81 -7.59 5.49 21.91
C CYS A 81 -8.92 5.23 22.62
N SER A 82 -9.21 5.83 23.79
CA SER A 82 -10.51 5.65 24.47
C SER A 82 -11.72 6.17 23.68
N ARG A 83 -11.48 6.97 22.64
CA ARG A 83 -12.50 7.52 21.73
C ARG A 83 -12.69 6.68 20.45
N THR A 84 -11.95 5.58 20.33
CA THR A 84 -11.97 4.70 19.15
C THR A 84 -12.79 3.44 19.40
N LEU A 85 -13.27 2.81 18.32
CA LEU A 85 -13.98 1.53 18.38
C LEU A 85 -13.02 0.39 18.72
N TYR A 86 -11.86 0.33 18.06
CA TYR A 86 -10.90 -0.77 18.19
C TYR A 86 -9.74 -0.38 19.12
N GLN A 87 -10.06 -0.14 20.39
CA GLN A 87 -9.15 0.48 21.38
C GLN A 87 -7.83 -0.28 21.56
N ASN A 88 -7.86 -1.61 21.62
CA ASN A 88 -6.65 -2.43 21.77
C ASN A 88 -5.73 -2.30 20.54
N LEU A 89 -6.29 -2.33 19.33
CA LEU A 89 -5.55 -2.13 18.09
C LEU A 89 -4.96 -0.72 18.03
N CYS A 90 -5.73 0.30 18.41
CA CYS A 90 -5.24 1.68 18.52
C CYS A 90 -4.03 1.78 19.46
N VAL A 91 -4.16 1.24 20.68
CA VAL A 91 -3.09 1.29 21.69
C VAL A 91 -1.84 0.59 21.18
N ASN A 92 -1.95 -0.64 20.70
CA ASN A 92 -0.81 -1.41 20.20
C ASN A 92 -0.12 -0.68 19.02
N SER A 93 -0.91 -0.21 18.06
CA SER A 93 -0.40 0.43 16.84
C SER A 93 0.28 1.78 17.10
N LEU A 94 -0.21 2.57 18.07
CA LEU A 94 0.45 3.81 18.48
C LEU A 94 1.70 3.52 19.34
N VAL A 95 1.62 2.58 20.29
CA VAL A 95 2.73 2.26 21.20
C VAL A 95 3.95 1.69 20.47
N GLU A 96 3.74 0.92 19.39
CA GLU A 96 4.82 0.42 18.53
C GLU A 96 5.47 1.50 17.64
N PHE A 97 4.84 2.66 17.47
CA PHE A 97 5.32 3.67 16.53
C PHE A 97 6.44 4.56 17.12
N PRO A 98 7.59 4.73 16.42
CA PRO A 98 8.69 5.58 16.89
C PRO A 98 8.26 7.02 17.21
N GLY A 99 8.57 7.49 18.42
CA GLY A 99 8.27 8.85 18.88
C GLY A 99 6.88 9.06 19.48
N SER A 100 5.95 8.10 19.38
CA SER A 100 4.58 8.25 19.93
C SER A 100 4.53 8.43 21.44
N LEU A 101 5.48 7.83 22.17
CA LEU A 101 5.53 7.87 23.64
C LEU A 101 5.87 9.25 24.21
N ILE A 102 6.32 10.20 23.38
CA ILE A 102 6.56 11.61 23.78
C ILE A 102 5.63 12.59 23.05
N ALA A 103 4.76 12.10 22.16
CA ALA A 103 3.87 12.91 21.36
C ALA A 103 2.69 13.47 22.16
N SER A 104 2.32 14.71 21.86
CA SER A 104 1.05 15.32 22.28
C SER A 104 -0.15 14.70 21.58
N GLU A 105 -1.36 14.96 22.11
CA GLU A 105 -2.60 14.42 21.53
C GLU A 105 -2.84 14.92 20.10
N LYS A 106 -2.38 16.14 19.75
CA LYS A 106 -2.42 16.66 18.37
C LYS A 106 -1.44 15.94 17.45
N GLU A 107 -0.24 15.64 17.91
CA GLU A 107 0.75 14.87 17.14
C GLU A 107 0.33 13.39 16.98
N LEU A 108 -0.38 12.83 17.96
CA LEU A 108 -0.94 11.48 17.85
C LEU A 108 -1.99 11.34 16.73
N VAL A 109 -2.67 12.43 16.32
CA VAL A 109 -3.54 12.42 15.14
C VAL A 109 -2.73 12.15 13.87
N HIS A 110 -1.65 12.91 13.65
CA HIS A 110 -0.74 12.73 12.52
C HIS A 110 -0.08 11.34 12.56
N ILE A 111 0.35 10.88 13.74
CA ILE A 111 0.93 9.54 13.91
C ILE A 111 -0.10 8.45 13.56
N SER A 112 -1.36 8.58 13.99
CA SER A 112 -2.40 7.59 13.67
C SER A 112 -2.59 7.44 12.16
N VAL A 113 -2.75 8.55 11.43
CA VAL A 113 -2.90 8.52 9.96
C VAL A 113 -1.64 7.95 9.28
N ASN A 114 -0.43 8.26 9.79
CA ASN A 114 0.82 7.71 9.27
C ASN A 114 0.94 6.19 9.48
N VAL A 115 0.61 5.70 10.68
CA VAL A 115 0.57 4.26 11.00
C VAL A 115 -0.39 3.53 10.06
N THR A 116 -1.59 4.09 9.87
CA THR A 116 -2.61 3.53 8.97
C THR A 116 -2.11 3.53 7.52
N LEU A 117 -1.54 4.63 7.02
CA LEU A 117 -0.94 4.72 5.70
C LEU A 117 0.16 3.66 5.48
N GLN A 118 1.05 3.46 6.45
CA GLN A 118 2.11 2.44 6.36
C GLN A 118 1.56 1.02 6.34
N ARG A 119 0.49 0.74 7.09
CA ARG A 119 -0.15 -0.58 7.15
C ARG A 119 -0.91 -0.90 5.85
N VAL A 120 -1.71 0.05 5.35
CA VAL A 120 -2.46 -0.09 4.09
C VAL A 120 -1.50 -0.14 2.89
N GLY A 121 -0.48 0.71 2.83
CA GLY A 121 0.55 0.67 1.78
C GLY A 121 1.28 -0.67 1.72
N LYS A 122 1.69 -1.22 2.87
CA LYS A 122 2.30 -2.56 2.94
C LYS A 122 1.33 -3.67 2.52
N ALA A 123 0.04 -3.53 2.83
CA ALA A 123 -0.97 -4.48 2.40
C ALA A 123 -1.15 -4.46 0.88
N TYR A 124 -1.24 -3.26 0.27
CA TYR A 124 -1.22 -3.08 -1.18
C TYR A 124 0.02 -3.71 -1.83
N ASP A 125 1.22 -3.25 -1.44
CA ASP A 125 2.50 -3.71 -2.00
C ASP A 125 2.59 -5.24 -2.00
N THR A 126 2.33 -5.86 -0.85
CA THR A 126 2.46 -7.32 -0.69
C THR A 126 1.21 -8.11 -1.10
N SER A 127 0.15 -7.44 -1.54
CA SER A 127 -0.95 -8.08 -2.27
C SER A 127 -0.60 -8.25 -3.74
N THR A 128 0.21 -7.37 -4.34
CA THR A 128 0.63 -7.49 -5.75
C THR A 128 1.35 -8.81 -6.07
N ASP A 129 2.06 -9.39 -5.08
CA ASP A 129 2.71 -10.70 -5.17
C ASP A 129 1.75 -11.82 -5.61
N ILE A 130 0.46 -11.71 -5.25
CA ILE A 130 -0.60 -12.71 -5.50
C ILE A 130 -0.98 -12.78 -6.98
N ASN A 131 -0.66 -11.76 -7.78
CA ASN A 131 -1.04 -11.64 -9.20
C ASN A 131 -0.58 -12.82 -10.08
N ASN A 132 0.48 -13.51 -9.67
CA ASN A 132 1.04 -14.65 -10.40
C ASN A 132 0.33 -15.99 -10.12
N LEU A 133 -0.61 -16.03 -9.16
CA LEU A 133 -1.36 -17.25 -8.86
C LEU A 133 -2.43 -17.55 -9.91
N ALA A 134 -2.76 -18.83 -10.05
CA ALA A 134 -3.85 -19.27 -10.91
C ALA A 134 -5.19 -18.81 -10.31
N MET A 135 -5.99 -18.13 -11.13
CA MET A 135 -7.32 -17.61 -10.77
C MET A 135 -8.28 -17.86 -11.94
N ASP A 136 -9.51 -18.22 -11.62
CA ASP A 136 -10.64 -18.08 -12.54
C ASP A 136 -10.97 -16.59 -12.79
N THR A 137 -11.94 -16.33 -13.66
CA THR A 137 -12.32 -14.97 -14.07
C THR A 137 -12.94 -14.16 -12.93
N ARG A 138 -13.74 -14.77 -12.04
CA ARG A 138 -14.42 -14.07 -10.94
C ARG A 138 -13.42 -13.71 -9.83
N VAL A 139 -12.59 -14.66 -9.41
CA VAL A 139 -11.51 -14.41 -8.44
C VAL A 139 -10.55 -13.34 -8.97
N ARG A 140 -10.19 -13.38 -10.25
CA ARG A 140 -9.31 -12.36 -10.86
C ARG A 140 -9.94 -10.97 -10.88
N SER A 141 -11.25 -10.85 -11.12
CA SER A 141 -11.94 -9.55 -11.01
C SER A 141 -11.86 -9.03 -9.59
N ALA A 142 -12.39 -9.78 -8.61
CA ALA A 142 -12.43 -9.34 -7.20
C ALA A 142 -11.04 -9.01 -6.63
N TYR A 143 -10.00 -9.73 -7.04
CA TYR A 143 -8.61 -9.41 -6.71
C TYR A 143 -8.14 -8.09 -7.34
N SER A 144 -8.40 -7.87 -8.63
CA SER A 144 -8.05 -6.63 -9.33
C SER A 144 -8.80 -5.42 -8.76
N ASP A 145 -10.10 -5.57 -8.53
CA ASP A 145 -10.98 -4.55 -7.96
C ASP A 145 -10.49 -4.16 -6.55
N CYS A 146 -10.08 -5.15 -5.73
CA CYS A 146 -9.49 -4.86 -4.42
C CYS A 146 -8.12 -4.15 -4.51
N LEU A 147 -7.25 -4.49 -5.48
CA LEU A 147 -5.97 -3.77 -5.66
C LEU A 147 -6.19 -2.30 -6.02
N GLU A 148 -7.15 -1.99 -6.89
CA GLU A 148 -7.51 -0.61 -7.25
C GLU A 148 -8.03 0.16 -6.03
N LEU A 149 -8.96 -0.45 -5.27
CA LEU A 149 -9.50 0.14 -4.04
C LEU A 149 -8.42 0.37 -2.96
N LEU A 150 -7.43 -0.53 -2.87
CA LEU A 150 -6.28 -0.38 -1.97
C LEU A 150 -5.37 0.78 -2.40
N ASP A 151 -5.00 0.90 -3.68
CA ASP A 151 -4.14 2.00 -4.16
C ASP A 151 -4.83 3.38 -3.95
N ASP A 152 -6.12 3.47 -4.28
CA ASP A 152 -6.97 4.63 -3.98
C ASP A 152 -6.98 4.95 -2.48
N SER A 153 -7.14 3.93 -1.62
CA SER A 153 -7.08 4.07 -0.16
C SER A 153 -5.73 4.63 0.32
N VAL A 154 -4.61 4.22 -0.30
CA VAL A 154 -3.29 4.74 0.02
C VAL A 154 -3.17 6.21 -0.40
N ASP A 155 -3.66 6.59 -1.58
CA ASP A 155 -3.59 7.97 -2.08
C ASP A 155 -4.50 8.94 -1.28
N GLN A 156 -5.65 8.46 -0.84
CA GLN A 156 -6.53 9.16 0.11
C GLN A 156 -5.83 9.34 1.48
N LEU A 157 -5.21 8.28 2.03
CA LEU A 157 -4.46 8.35 3.29
C LEU A 157 -3.22 9.27 3.21
N ARG A 158 -2.52 9.31 2.07
CA ARG A 158 -1.45 10.28 1.79
C ARG A 158 -1.99 11.72 1.84
N SER A 159 -3.13 11.96 1.22
CA SER A 159 -3.78 13.28 1.16
C SER A 159 -4.24 13.75 2.55
N SER A 160 -4.82 12.85 3.35
CA SER A 160 -5.10 13.10 4.77
C SER A 160 -3.83 13.42 5.55
N LEU A 161 -2.77 12.63 5.42
CA LEU A 161 -1.53 12.82 6.19
C LEU A 161 -0.89 14.19 5.92
N MET A 162 -0.83 14.63 4.66
CA MET A 162 -0.31 15.95 4.29
C MET A 162 -1.15 17.09 4.87
N SER A 163 -2.47 16.90 5.00
CA SER A 163 -3.40 17.94 5.48
C SER A 163 -3.54 17.98 7.00
N VAL A 164 -3.19 16.88 7.69
CA VAL A 164 -3.13 16.79 9.17
C VAL A 164 -1.84 17.41 9.75
N ALA A 165 -0.89 17.81 8.90
CA ALA A 165 0.42 18.32 9.31
C ALA A 165 0.34 19.51 10.29
N PRO A 166 1.14 19.55 11.38
CA PRO A 166 1.13 20.64 12.34
C PRO A 166 1.37 22.01 11.69
N SER A 167 0.47 22.95 11.97
CA SER A 167 0.31 24.26 11.31
C SER A 167 1.42 25.28 11.60
N ALA A 168 2.68 24.94 11.34
CA ALA A 168 3.82 25.86 11.46
C ALA A 168 4.14 26.62 10.15
N LEU A 169 3.62 26.17 9.00
CA LEU A 169 3.99 26.70 7.66
C LEU A 169 2.80 26.91 6.71
N SER A 170 1.55 26.72 7.16
CA SER A 170 0.35 26.74 6.28
C SER A 170 -0.43 28.06 6.36
N GLU A 171 0.20 29.20 6.04
CA GLU A 171 -0.52 30.44 5.72
C GLU A 171 -1.06 30.47 4.27
N SER A 172 -0.74 29.47 3.45
CA SER A 172 -1.22 29.37 2.07
C SER A 172 -2.34 28.34 1.92
N SER A 173 -3.30 28.72 1.08
CA SER A 173 -4.59 28.11 0.73
C SER A 173 -4.53 26.73 0.05
N ALA A 174 -3.75 25.80 0.61
CA ALA A 174 -3.52 24.45 0.08
C ALA A 174 -3.67 23.32 1.12
N ALA A 175 -3.92 23.62 2.40
CA ALA A 175 -4.38 22.63 3.36
C ALA A 175 -5.81 22.18 2.99
N GLY A 176 -6.07 20.87 2.94
CA GLY A 176 -7.42 20.35 2.82
C GLY A 176 -8.29 20.78 4.01
N SER A 177 -9.59 20.96 3.78
CA SER A 177 -10.56 21.20 4.86
C SER A 177 -10.54 20.03 5.85
N SER A 178 -11.02 20.27 7.08
CA SER A 178 -11.37 19.18 8.01
C SER A 178 -12.33 18.18 7.36
N ASP A 179 -13.24 18.69 6.54
CA ASP A 179 -14.19 17.89 5.75
C ASP A 179 -13.48 17.02 4.70
N ASP A 180 -12.40 17.50 4.08
CA ASP A 180 -11.63 16.73 3.09
C ASP A 180 -10.91 15.56 3.76
N ILE A 181 -10.33 15.78 4.94
CA ILE A 181 -9.65 14.74 5.72
C ILE A 181 -10.65 13.67 6.19
N ILE A 182 -11.82 14.08 6.68
CA ILE A 182 -12.92 13.17 7.02
C ILE A 182 -13.39 12.40 5.79
N THR A 183 -13.52 13.07 4.64
CA THR A 183 -13.94 12.46 3.37
C THR A 183 -12.94 11.40 2.90
N TRP A 184 -11.64 11.70 2.87
CA TRP A 184 -10.60 10.75 2.47
C TRP A 184 -10.46 9.57 3.44
N LEU A 185 -10.58 9.79 4.76
CA LEU A 185 -10.57 8.69 5.72
C LEU A 185 -11.83 7.81 5.63
N SER A 186 -13.00 8.41 5.38
CA SER A 186 -14.26 7.67 5.21
C SER A 186 -14.30 6.90 3.89
N ALA A 187 -13.84 7.50 2.79
CA ALA A 187 -13.69 6.83 1.50
C ALA A 187 -12.70 5.67 1.61
N SER A 188 -11.59 5.84 2.32
CA SER A 188 -10.60 4.78 2.50
C SER A 188 -11.18 3.61 3.31
N LEU A 189 -12.06 3.88 4.27
CA LEU A 189 -12.81 2.84 4.99
C LEU A 189 -13.78 2.10 4.06
N THR A 190 -14.57 2.85 3.27
CA THR A 190 -15.50 2.27 2.28
C THR A 190 -14.78 1.39 1.25
N ASN A 191 -13.62 1.82 0.76
CA ASN A 191 -12.79 1.04 -0.16
C ASN A 191 -12.36 -0.31 0.43
N HIS A 192 -12.00 -0.36 1.71
CA HIS A 192 -11.67 -1.62 2.39
C HIS A 192 -12.89 -2.53 2.52
N ASP A 193 -14.03 -1.98 2.96
CA ASP A 193 -15.27 -2.75 3.08
C ASP A 193 -15.67 -3.33 1.72
N THR A 194 -15.71 -2.52 0.66
CA THR A 194 -16.02 -2.95 -0.72
C THR A 194 -15.04 -4.00 -1.26
N CYS A 195 -13.72 -3.85 -1.01
CA CYS A 195 -12.75 -4.90 -1.36
C CYS A 195 -13.09 -6.22 -0.65
N THR A 196 -13.35 -6.18 0.67
CA THR A 196 -13.63 -7.41 1.43
C THR A 196 -14.96 -8.05 1.02
N GLU A 197 -15.97 -7.26 0.68
CA GLU A 197 -17.26 -7.72 0.16
C GLU A 197 -17.09 -8.42 -1.20
N GLY A 198 -16.43 -7.77 -2.17
CA GLY A 198 -16.16 -8.34 -3.50
C GLY A 198 -15.34 -9.63 -3.45
N LEU A 199 -14.34 -9.71 -2.56
CA LEU A 199 -13.61 -10.95 -2.29
C LEU A 199 -14.46 -12.01 -1.58
N SER A 200 -15.42 -11.62 -0.73
CA SER A 200 -16.28 -12.56 -0.02
C SER A 200 -17.22 -13.33 -0.95
N GLU A 201 -17.66 -12.69 -2.03
CA GLU A 201 -18.50 -13.27 -3.08
C GLU A 201 -17.77 -14.25 -4.02
N ALA A 202 -16.44 -14.18 -4.07
CA ALA A 202 -15.62 -15.09 -4.86
C ALA A 202 -15.55 -16.48 -4.20
N GLU A 203 -15.26 -17.52 -4.99
CA GLU A 203 -15.11 -18.89 -4.48
C GLU A 203 -13.97 -18.99 -3.46
N ASP A 204 -14.13 -19.88 -2.46
CA ASP A 204 -13.12 -20.05 -1.42
C ASP A 204 -11.85 -20.71 -2.00
N GLY A 205 -10.69 -20.10 -1.73
CA GLY A 205 -9.42 -20.55 -2.29
C GLY A 205 -8.20 -19.81 -1.74
N GLU A 206 -7.03 -20.18 -2.23
CA GLU A 206 -5.73 -19.65 -1.79
C GLU A 206 -5.68 -18.12 -1.87
N VAL A 207 -6.08 -17.53 -3.00
CA VAL A 207 -6.07 -16.08 -3.24
C VAL A 207 -6.96 -15.32 -2.24
N LYS A 208 -8.17 -15.82 -1.97
CA LYS A 208 -9.10 -15.23 -1.00
C LYS A 208 -8.52 -15.24 0.42
N ASN A 209 -7.89 -16.34 0.81
CA ASN A 209 -7.24 -16.47 2.11
C ASN A 209 -6.01 -15.56 2.25
N LEU A 210 -5.16 -15.50 1.22
CA LEU A 210 -4.01 -14.61 1.18
C LEU A 210 -4.44 -13.13 1.27
N MET A 211 -5.42 -12.70 0.46
CA MET A 211 -5.96 -11.34 0.53
C MET A 211 -6.55 -11.03 1.91
N LYS A 212 -7.33 -11.95 2.50
CA LYS A 212 -7.89 -11.78 3.85
C LYS A 212 -6.81 -11.55 4.91
N ASP A 213 -5.68 -12.26 4.81
CA ASP A 213 -4.52 -12.07 5.69
C ASP A 213 -3.79 -10.74 5.45
N LYS A 214 -3.74 -10.22 4.21
CA LYS A 214 -3.19 -8.89 3.89
C LYS A 214 -4.07 -7.74 4.38
N LEU A 215 -5.39 -7.89 4.23
CA LEU A 215 -6.42 -6.89 4.57
C LEU A 215 -6.73 -6.82 6.06
N LYS A 216 -6.18 -7.76 6.84
CA LYS A 216 -6.45 -7.91 8.26
C LYS A 216 -6.17 -6.61 9.04
N ASP A 217 -7.11 -6.27 9.91
CA ASP A 217 -7.10 -5.11 10.82
C ASP A 217 -7.06 -3.73 10.12
N LEU A 218 -7.08 -3.65 8.77
CA LEU A 218 -6.92 -2.38 8.05
C LEU A 218 -8.12 -1.44 8.18
N SER A 219 -9.35 -1.94 7.98
CA SER A 219 -10.57 -1.14 8.18
C SER A 219 -10.69 -0.67 9.64
N GLU A 220 -10.25 -1.49 10.59
CA GLU A 220 -10.17 -1.12 12.01
C GLU A 220 -9.14 0.01 12.27
N LEU A 221 -7.98 0.00 11.59
CA LEU A 221 -6.99 1.08 11.65
C LEU A 221 -7.52 2.39 11.03
N VAL A 222 -8.17 2.33 9.85
CA VAL A 222 -8.76 3.50 9.21
C VAL A 222 -9.88 4.08 10.08
N SER A 223 -10.76 3.22 10.63
CA SER A 223 -11.81 3.60 11.58
C SER A 223 -11.25 4.27 12.82
N ASN A 224 -10.18 3.73 13.41
CA ASN A 224 -9.49 4.35 14.54
C ASN A 224 -8.91 5.72 14.16
N SER A 225 -8.24 5.86 13.02
CA SER A 225 -7.69 7.14 12.55
C SER A 225 -8.77 8.19 12.30
N LEU A 226 -9.91 7.81 11.73
CA LEU A 226 -11.07 8.68 11.56
C LEU A 226 -11.60 9.16 12.91
N ALA A 227 -11.86 8.25 13.86
CA ALA A 227 -12.35 8.60 15.20
C ALA A 227 -11.38 9.51 15.97
N ILE A 228 -10.06 9.25 15.85
CA ILE A 228 -9.02 10.10 16.44
C ILE A 228 -9.05 11.49 15.81
N TYR A 229 -9.06 11.58 14.48
CA TYR A 229 -9.09 12.84 13.75
C TYR A 229 -10.34 13.65 14.09
N SER A 230 -11.54 13.08 13.93
CA SER A 230 -12.80 13.77 14.23
C SER A 230 -12.80 14.29 15.66
N SER A 231 -12.45 13.46 16.65
CA SER A 231 -12.49 13.87 18.05
C SER A 231 -11.44 14.92 18.45
N ALA A 232 -10.38 15.10 17.65
CA ALA A 232 -9.36 16.12 17.87
C ALA A 232 -9.70 17.47 17.20
N ASN A 233 -10.69 17.51 16.30
CA ASN A 233 -11.19 18.71 15.65
C ASN A 233 -12.61 19.11 16.12
N ASP A 234 -13.29 18.25 16.88
CA ASP A 234 -14.60 18.47 17.49
C ASP A 234 -14.50 19.39 18.73
N ASP A 235 -14.00 20.62 18.51
CA ASP A 235 -14.05 21.71 19.51
C ASP A 235 -15.46 22.32 19.61
N ASN A 236 -16.35 22.05 18.63
CA ASN A 236 -17.82 22.06 18.75
C ASN A 236 -18.50 21.44 17.51
N GLU A 237 -19.53 20.61 17.74
CA GLU A 237 -20.71 20.40 16.88
C GLU A 237 -20.58 19.54 15.60
N PHE A 238 -20.22 18.25 15.73
CA PHE A 238 -20.79 17.22 14.83
C PHE A 238 -21.20 15.89 15.51
N GLY A 239 -22.03 15.99 16.54
CA GLY A 239 -22.61 14.83 17.22
C GLY A 239 -23.87 14.28 16.54
N ASP A 240 -23.73 13.37 15.58
CA ASP A 240 -24.76 12.34 15.30
C ASP A 240 -24.18 10.99 14.82
N ALA A 241 -23.52 10.30 15.75
CA ALA A 241 -23.50 8.84 15.76
C ALA A 241 -24.43 8.38 16.91
N PRO A 242 -25.37 7.44 16.69
CA PRO A 242 -26.49 7.21 17.60
C PRO A 242 -26.10 6.40 18.85
N ILE A 243 -25.41 7.05 19.79
CA ILE A 243 -25.17 6.52 21.14
C ILE A 243 -26.15 7.17 22.10
N GLN A 244 -27.01 6.35 22.69
CA GLN A 244 -28.16 6.78 23.48
C GLN A 244 -27.79 7.62 24.71
N ASN A 245 -28.78 8.41 25.16
CA ASN A 245 -28.87 9.02 26.50
C ASN A 245 -28.05 10.28 26.80
N LYS A 246 -28.39 11.40 26.15
CA LYS A 246 -28.39 12.73 26.82
C LYS A 246 -29.70 13.48 26.55
N ARG A 247 -30.24 14.10 27.60
CA ARG A 247 -31.56 14.75 27.59
C ARG A 247 -31.52 16.02 26.73
N ARG A 248 -32.15 15.97 25.55
CA ARG A 248 -32.30 17.13 24.66
C ARG A 248 -33.02 18.27 25.37
N ARG A 249 -32.37 19.43 25.48
CA ARG A 249 -33.05 20.72 25.61
C ARG A 249 -33.26 21.25 24.19
N LEU A 250 -34.48 21.12 23.69
CA LEU A 250 -34.93 21.86 22.50
C LEU A 250 -34.95 23.36 22.83
N MET A 251 -34.29 24.16 21.99
CA MET A 251 -34.55 25.55 21.57
C MET A 251 -33.31 25.99 20.74
N SER A 252 -33.39 26.72 19.63
CA SER A 252 -34.52 27.34 18.95
C SER A 252 -34.24 27.39 17.44
N ASP A 253 -35.07 26.75 16.61
CA ASP A 253 -35.05 26.98 15.16
C ASP A 253 -35.55 28.39 14.87
N ASN A 254 -34.65 29.31 14.55
CA ASN A 254 -35.02 30.60 13.99
C ASN A 254 -33.91 31.16 13.11
N GLU A 255 -33.78 30.62 11.89
CA GLU A 255 -33.43 31.45 10.74
C GLU A 255 -33.95 30.83 9.44
N GLN A 256 -34.71 31.65 8.71
CA GLN A 256 -35.18 31.53 7.33
C GLN A 256 -34.75 30.27 6.54
N SER A 257 -35.75 29.48 6.12
CA SER A 257 -35.67 28.41 5.12
C SER A 257 -34.60 28.64 4.05
N SER A 258 -33.48 27.93 4.17
CA SER A 258 -32.52 27.79 3.07
C SER A 258 -32.58 26.35 2.59
N ASP A 259 -33.08 26.14 1.37
CA ASP A 259 -33.29 24.80 0.77
C ASP A 259 -31.98 24.03 0.49
N PHE A 260 -30.83 24.59 0.89
CA PHE A 260 -29.50 24.03 0.73
C PHE A 260 -28.87 23.63 2.08
N PRO A 261 -28.28 22.43 2.19
CA PRO A 261 -27.56 21.97 3.37
C PRO A 261 -26.45 22.93 3.85
N LYS A 262 -26.12 22.89 5.15
CA LYS A 262 -25.09 23.75 5.77
C LYS A 262 -23.72 23.67 5.06
N TRP A 263 -23.34 22.50 4.54
CA TRP A 263 -22.07 22.27 3.82
C TRP A 263 -21.98 22.96 2.45
N VAL A 264 -23.11 23.32 1.83
CA VAL A 264 -23.13 24.04 0.55
C VAL A 264 -22.83 25.51 0.79
N SER A 265 -21.69 26.01 0.32
CA SER A 265 -21.27 27.40 0.54
C SER A 265 -22.21 28.41 -0.14
N LYS A 266 -22.26 29.65 0.36
CA LYS A 266 -23.05 30.73 -0.25
C LYS A 266 -22.69 31.00 -1.73
N LYS A 267 -21.46 30.68 -2.16
CA LYS A 267 -21.02 30.79 -3.55
C LYS A 267 -21.58 29.67 -4.43
N GLU A 268 -21.71 28.46 -3.89
CA GLU A 268 -22.30 27.32 -4.59
C GLU A 268 -23.80 27.44 -4.75
N ARG A 269 -24.52 27.86 -3.69
CA ARG A 269 -25.96 28.15 -3.75
C ARG A 269 -26.25 29.12 -4.89
N ARG A 270 -25.57 30.28 -4.90
CA ARG A 270 -25.64 31.27 -5.98
C ARG A 270 -25.35 30.68 -7.38
N LEU A 271 -24.39 29.76 -7.51
CA LEU A 271 -24.09 29.14 -8.81
C LEU A 271 -25.21 28.20 -9.27
N MET A 272 -25.84 27.46 -8.34
CA MET A 272 -26.97 26.57 -8.64
C MET A 272 -28.26 27.35 -8.91
N ASP A 273 -28.45 28.49 -8.25
CA ASP A 273 -29.57 29.42 -8.49
C ASP A 273 -29.40 30.25 -9.78
N THR A 274 -28.19 30.27 -10.37
CA THR A 274 -27.90 31.04 -11.59
C THR A 274 -28.41 30.28 -12.82
N PRO A 275 -29.23 30.90 -13.71
CA PRO A 275 -29.67 30.24 -14.94
C PRO A 275 -28.47 29.90 -15.82
N ALA A 276 -28.48 28.71 -16.44
CA ALA A 276 -27.33 28.16 -17.17
C ALA A 276 -26.80 29.05 -18.31
N SER A 277 -27.62 29.95 -18.86
CA SER A 277 -27.23 30.96 -19.86
C SER A 277 -26.29 32.05 -19.31
N ALA A 278 -26.28 32.28 -17.99
CA ALA A 278 -25.42 33.25 -17.31
C ALA A 278 -24.16 32.61 -16.68
N ILE A 279 -24.03 31.27 -16.72
CA ILE A 279 -22.86 30.56 -16.20
C ILE A 279 -21.75 30.56 -17.25
N GLN A 280 -20.60 31.14 -16.91
CA GLN A 280 -19.39 31.04 -17.74
C GLN A 280 -18.80 29.63 -17.58
N ALA A 281 -19.05 28.76 -18.57
CA ALA A 281 -18.48 27.42 -18.64
C ALA A 281 -17.04 27.45 -19.18
N ASP A 282 -16.19 26.55 -18.66
CA ASP A 282 -14.87 26.25 -19.22
C ASP A 282 -14.99 25.44 -20.53
N VAL A 283 -15.92 24.49 -20.54
CA VAL A 283 -16.15 23.54 -21.64
C VAL A 283 -17.64 23.36 -21.86
N VAL A 284 -18.08 23.39 -23.12
CA VAL A 284 -19.46 23.06 -23.50
C VAL A 284 -19.48 21.73 -24.24
N VAL A 285 -20.38 20.83 -23.85
CA VAL A 285 -20.64 19.55 -24.53
C VAL A 285 -21.90 19.69 -25.39
N SER A 286 -21.77 19.43 -26.69
CA SER A 286 -22.91 19.30 -27.61
C SER A 286 -22.65 18.26 -28.70
N LYS A 287 -23.65 17.40 -28.91
CA LYS A 287 -23.67 16.41 -29.99
C LYS A 287 -23.57 17.02 -31.39
N ASP A 288 -24.08 18.25 -31.56
CA ASP A 288 -24.24 18.89 -32.88
C ASP A 288 -22.95 19.56 -33.40
N GLY A 289 -21.82 19.37 -32.71
CA GLY A 289 -20.50 19.86 -33.14
C GLY A 289 -20.24 21.36 -32.95
N ASN A 290 -21.27 22.15 -32.65
CA ASN A 290 -21.16 23.60 -32.35
C ASN A 290 -20.77 23.88 -30.88
N ALA A 291 -19.81 23.12 -30.34
CA ALA A 291 -19.37 23.21 -28.95
C ALA A 291 -17.94 22.65 -28.77
N THR A 292 -17.34 22.92 -27.60
CA THR A 292 -15.96 22.55 -27.25
C THR A 292 -15.71 21.03 -27.28
N CYS A 293 -16.70 20.22 -26.91
CA CYS A 293 -16.61 18.75 -26.90
C CYS A 293 -17.90 18.12 -27.44
N LYS A 294 -17.79 16.91 -28.00
CA LYS A 294 -18.93 16.11 -28.50
C LYS A 294 -19.43 15.10 -27.48
N THR A 295 -18.56 14.64 -26.57
CA THR A 295 -18.89 13.66 -25.52
C THR A 295 -18.55 14.19 -24.13
N ILE A 296 -19.20 13.63 -23.11
CA ILE A 296 -18.90 13.98 -21.70
C ILE A 296 -17.47 13.51 -21.36
N LYS A 297 -17.04 12.36 -21.90
CA LYS A 297 -15.69 11.80 -21.70
C LYS A 297 -14.57 12.70 -22.21
N GLU A 298 -14.78 13.43 -23.31
CA GLU A 298 -13.83 14.44 -23.80
C GLU A 298 -13.73 15.62 -22.82
N ALA A 299 -14.85 16.14 -22.33
CA ALA A 299 -14.87 17.26 -21.40
C ALA A 299 -14.21 16.92 -20.05
N ILE A 300 -14.44 15.70 -19.53
CA ILE A 300 -13.77 15.21 -18.31
C ILE A 300 -12.24 15.13 -18.52
N LYS A 301 -11.77 14.72 -19.70
CA LYS A 301 -10.32 14.69 -20.01
C LYS A 301 -9.67 16.07 -20.09
N LEU A 302 -10.44 17.13 -20.33
CA LEU A 302 -9.95 18.51 -20.31
C LEU A 302 -9.93 19.11 -18.90
N ALA A 303 -10.56 18.47 -17.91
CA ALA A 303 -10.55 18.92 -16.53
C ALA A 303 -9.14 18.73 -15.92
N PRO A 304 -8.51 19.79 -15.38
CA PRO A 304 -7.20 19.66 -14.76
C PRO A 304 -7.27 18.85 -13.46
N GLN A 305 -6.45 17.80 -13.36
CA GLN A 305 -6.34 17.00 -12.13
C GLN A 305 -5.81 17.85 -10.97
N LYS A 306 -6.35 17.60 -9.77
CA LYS A 306 -5.95 18.24 -8.49
C LYS A 306 -5.93 19.79 -8.55
N SER A 307 -6.84 20.40 -9.33
CA SER A 307 -6.94 21.86 -9.44
C SER A 307 -7.67 22.49 -8.26
N SER A 308 -7.14 23.60 -7.74
CA SER A 308 -7.81 24.46 -6.75
C SER A 308 -8.92 25.34 -7.34
N ARG A 309 -9.07 25.35 -8.67
CA ARG A 309 -10.13 26.07 -9.38
C ARG A 309 -11.24 25.12 -9.80
N ARG A 310 -12.50 25.50 -9.57
CA ARG A 310 -13.66 24.83 -10.16
C ARG A 310 -13.58 24.86 -11.69
N PHE A 311 -13.69 23.68 -12.30
CA PHE A 311 -13.86 23.49 -13.73
C PHE A 311 -15.34 23.29 -14.05
N ILE A 312 -15.92 24.14 -14.89
CA ILE A 312 -17.36 24.16 -15.19
C ILE A 312 -17.61 23.54 -16.57
N ILE A 313 -18.18 22.34 -16.58
CA ILE A 313 -18.62 21.66 -17.80
C ILE A 313 -20.13 21.91 -17.98
N TYR A 314 -20.52 22.54 -19.09
CA TYR A 314 -21.93 22.73 -19.43
C TYR A 314 -22.38 21.73 -20.50
N VAL A 315 -23.27 20.80 -20.13
CA VAL A 315 -23.76 19.75 -21.02
C VAL A 315 -25.10 20.18 -21.63
N LYS A 316 -25.11 20.48 -22.93
CA LYS A 316 -26.34 20.74 -23.70
C LYS A 316 -26.99 19.42 -24.15
N ALA A 317 -26.17 18.52 -24.70
CA ALA A 317 -26.54 17.17 -25.09
C ALA A 317 -25.26 16.34 -25.24
N GLY A 318 -25.28 15.09 -24.76
CA GLY A 318 -24.11 14.21 -24.82
C GLY A 318 -24.42 12.74 -24.52
N ARG A 319 -23.40 11.91 -24.70
CA ARG A 319 -23.22 10.57 -24.12
C ARG A 319 -21.81 10.51 -23.51
#